data_AF-A0A815LBL7-F1
#
_entry.id   AF-A0A815LBL7-F1
#
_cell.length_a   1.000
_cell.length_b   1.000
_cell.length_c   1.000
_cell.angle_alpha   90.00
_cell.angle_beta   90.00
_cell.angle_gamma   90.00
#
_symmetry.space_group_name_H-M   'P 1'
#
loop_
_entity.id
_entity.type
_entity.pdbx_description
1 polymer ?
#
loop_
_entity_poly.entity_id
_entity_poly.type
_entity_poly.pdbx_seq_one_letter_code
_entity_poly.pdbx_strand_id
1 'polypeptide(L)'
;MHMKDKRVNYADQSVIFPDQFIAIYEVGIPEIFAKKKLTYPALVILYNVHQLRQLTLNGPDMHSESYFVELDNGTIRRLLSNNLS
;
A
#
# COMPACT_ATOMS: atom_id res chain seq x y z
N MET A 1 -32.17 4.21 -4.32
CA MET A 1 -31.44 5.50 -4.21
C MET A 1 -30.01 5.24 -3.70
N HIS A 2 -29.18 4.48 -4.43
CA HIS A 2 -27.80 4.15 -4.00
C HIS A 2 -26.82 3.96 -5.19
N MET A 3 -27.13 4.53 -6.36
CA MET A 3 -26.24 4.44 -7.54
C MET A 3 -25.32 5.65 -7.71
N LYS A 4 -25.70 6.82 -7.18
CA LYS A 4 -24.92 8.06 -7.33
C LYS A 4 -23.92 8.28 -6.20
N ASP A 5 -24.31 7.95 -4.97
CA ASP A 5 -23.50 8.21 -3.78
C ASP A 5 -23.18 6.91 -3.03
N LYS A 6 -21.95 6.41 -3.20
CA LYS A 6 -21.41 5.24 -2.50
C LYS A 6 -20.09 5.60 -1.82
N ARG A 7 -19.91 5.15 -0.58
CA ARG A 7 -18.62 5.27 0.13
C ARG A 7 -17.58 4.38 -0.55
N VAL A 8 -16.40 4.93 -0.77
CA VAL A 8 -15.29 4.27 -1.47
C VAL A 8 -14.23 3.84 -0.46
N ASN A 9 -13.62 2.68 -0.70
CA ASN A 9 -12.49 2.19 0.09
C ASN A 9 -11.18 2.69 -0.54
N TYR A 10 -10.09 2.75 0.24
CA TYR A 10 -8.77 3.22 -0.23
C TYR A 10 -8.77 4.69 -0.70
N ALA A 11 -9.44 5.57 0.05
CA ALA A 11 -9.39 7.01 -0.14
C ALA A 11 -9.02 7.68 1.19
N ASP A 12 -8.14 8.68 1.12
CA ASP A 12 -7.75 9.53 2.25
C ASP A 12 -7.83 11.00 1.83
N GLN A 13 -7.94 11.88 2.82
CA GLN A 13 -8.02 13.34 2.64
C GLN A 13 -7.06 14.02 3.61
N SER A 14 -6.34 15.03 3.11
CA SER A 14 -5.42 15.84 3.90
C SER A 14 -5.50 17.31 3.52
N VAL A 15 -4.96 18.18 4.37
CA VAL A 15 -4.74 19.59 4.06
C VAL A 15 -3.54 19.71 3.13
N ILE A 16 -3.63 20.60 2.15
CA ILE A 16 -2.58 20.81 1.13
C ILE A 16 -1.64 21.91 1.60
N PHE A 17 -0.33 21.72 1.39
CA PHE A 17 0.71 22.72 1.60
C PHE A 17 1.46 22.97 0.28
N PRO A 18 1.83 24.23 -0.06
CA PRO A 18 2.56 24.51 -1.29
C PRO A 18 4.02 24.05 -1.19
N ASP A 19 4.45 23.20 -2.13
CA ASP A 19 5.84 22.72 -2.24
C ASP A 19 6.40 23.06 -3.63
N GLN A 20 7.61 23.63 -3.67
CA GLN A 20 8.31 24.04 -4.89
C GLN A 20 9.32 22.99 -5.37
N PHE A 21 9.60 21.95 -4.58
CA PHE A 21 10.59 20.92 -4.89
C PHE A 21 10.00 19.72 -5.65
N ILE A 22 8.68 19.63 -5.76
CA ILE A 22 7.99 18.54 -6.48
C ILE A 22 7.61 18.97 -7.90
N ALA A 23 7.55 18.00 -8.82
CA ALA A 23 7.12 18.27 -10.18
C ALA A 23 5.62 18.60 -10.27
N ILE A 24 5.19 19.25 -11.36
CA ILE A 24 3.80 19.67 -11.58
C ILE A 24 2.80 18.48 -11.57
N TYR A 25 3.27 17.29 -11.90
CA TYR A 25 2.49 16.05 -11.93
C TYR A 25 2.62 15.20 -10.67
N GLU A 26 3.34 15.68 -9.65
CA GLU A 26 3.58 14.96 -8.39
C GLU A 26 2.78 15.57 -7.25
N VAL A 27 2.51 14.74 -6.23
CA VAL A 27 1.86 15.17 -4.99
C VAL A 27 2.61 14.57 -3.81
N GLY A 28 2.89 15.41 -2.80
CA GLY A 28 3.50 14.95 -1.55
C GLY A 28 2.52 14.09 -0.76
N ILE A 29 2.84 12.81 -0.58
CA ILE A 29 2.06 11.88 0.25
C ILE A 29 2.77 11.71 1.60
N PRO A 30 2.15 12.12 2.72
CA PRO A 30 2.69 11.84 4.05
C PRO A 30 2.92 10.35 4.31
N GLU A 31 3.99 10.02 5.04
CA GLU A 31 4.36 8.63 5.35
C GLU A 31 3.25 7.84 6.05
N ILE A 32 2.42 8.52 6.85
CA ILE A 32 1.32 7.89 7.60
C ILE A 32 0.31 7.25 6.64
N PHE A 33 0.01 7.91 5.51
CA PHE A 33 -0.93 7.40 4.51
C PHE A 33 -0.33 6.23 3.75
N ALA A 34 0.91 6.38 3.30
CA ALA A 34 1.57 5.38 2.48
C ALA A 34 1.95 4.12 3.27
N LYS A 35 2.21 4.22 4.57
CA LYS A 35 2.42 3.06 5.44
C LYS A 35 1.08 2.37 5.74
N LYS A 36 0.09 3.07 6.31
CA LYS A 36 -0.99 2.37 7.04
C LYS A 36 -2.29 2.12 6.28
N LYS A 37 -2.56 2.78 5.15
CA LYS A 37 -3.93 2.87 4.62
C LYS A 37 -4.08 2.57 3.14
N LEU A 38 -3.12 2.96 2.32
CA LEU A 38 -3.21 2.84 0.86
C LEU A 38 -2.34 1.66 0.40
N THR A 39 -2.98 0.53 0.12
CA THR A 39 -2.31 -0.66 -0.43
C THR A 39 -2.87 -0.97 -1.80
N TYR A 40 -2.00 -1.39 -2.71
CA TYR A 40 -2.36 -1.78 -4.08
C TYR A 40 -2.11 -3.27 -4.30
N PRO A 41 -3.08 -4.03 -4.83
CA PRO A 41 -2.87 -5.42 -5.19
C PRO A 41 -2.02 -5.52 -6.46
N ALA A 42 -0.78 -6.00 -6.33
CA ALA A 42 0.09 -6.30 -7.46
C ALA A 42 0.10 -7.81 -7.74
N LEU A 43 -0.06 -8.17 -9.02
CA LEU A 43 0.06 -9.57 -9.45
C LEU A 43 1.52 -10.00 -9.42
N VAL A 44 1.76 -11.25 -9.01
CA VAL A 44 3.10 -11.85 -9.03
C VAL A 44 3.40 -12.34 -10.45
N ILE A 45 4.42 -11.75 -11.07
CA ILE A 45 4.89 -12.05 -12.43
C ILE A 45 6.42 -12.21 -12.37
N LEU A 46 7.00 -12.94 -13.33
CA LEU A 46 8.43 -13.23 -13.38
C LEU A 46 9.34 -12.00 -13.26
N TYR A 47 8.92 -10.84 -13.76
CA TYR A 47 9.72 -9.61 -13.70
C TYR A 47 9.71 -8.93 -12.32
N ASN A 48 8.63 -9.07 -11.54
CA ASN A 48 8.47 -8.39 -10.24
C ASN A 48 8.60 -9.34 -9.03
N VAL A 49 8.75 -10.65 -9.25
CA VAL A 49 8.81 -11.66 -8.19
C VAL A 49 9.91 -11.38 -7.17
N HIS A 50 11.08 -10.92 -7.63
CA HIS A 50 12.19 -10.59 -6.75
C HIS A 50 11.88 -9.38 -5.88
N GLN A 51 11.26 -8.35 -6.45
CA GLN A 51 10.88 -7.15 -5.73
C GLN A 51 9.79 -7.46 -4.71
N LEU A 52 8.69 -8.08 -5.11
CA LEU A 52 7.58 -8.44 -4.21
C LEU A 52 8.03 -9.35 -3.05
N ARG A 53 8.99 -10.24 -3.29
CA ARG A 53 9.58 -11.09 -2.24
C ARG A 53 10.34 -10.27 -1.22
N GLN A 54 11.15 -9.29 -1.64
CA GLN A 54 11.84 -8.40 -0.70
C GLN A 54 10.83 -7.59 0.13
N LEU A 55 9.78 -7.08 -0.52
CA LEU A 55 8.75 -6.29 0.17
C LEU A 55 7.93 -7.10 1.20
N THR A 56 7.91 -8.42 1.04
CA THR A 56 7.28 -9.34 1.99
C THR A 56 8.19 -9.65 3.17
N LEU A 57 9.51 -9.67 2.97
CA LEU A 57 10.50 -10.03 4.01
C LEU A 57 10.77 -8.90 4.99
N ASN A 58 10.77 -7.65 4.52
CA ASN A 58 11.07 -6.48 5.35
C ASN A 58 9.98 -6.18 6.40
N GLY A 59 8.77 -6.73 6.24
CA GLY A 59 7.67 -6.62 7.20
C GLY A 59 6.95 -5.26 7.19
N PRO A 60 5.84 -5.10 7.94
CA PRO A 60 4.90 -3.99 7.76
C PRO A 60 5.31 -2.64 8.39
N ASP A 61 6.52 -2.51 8.94
CA ASP A 61 6.92 -1.33 9.71
C ASP A 61 7.70 -0.28 8.89
N MET A 62 8.21 -0.65 7.70
CA MET A 62 8.87 0.25 6.77
C MET A 62 7.95 0.73 5.64
N HIS A 63 8.30 1.89 5.06
CA HIS A 63 7.59 2.44 3.89
C HIS A 63 7.94 1.62 2.64
N SER A 64 6.94 1.27 1.84
CA SER A 64 7.01 0.41 0.63
C SER A 64 6.82 -1.10 0.85
N GLU A 65 6.41 -1.52 2.05
CA GLU A 65 6.33 -2.95 2.37
C GLU A 65 4.94 -3.55 2.16
N SER A 66 4.88 -4.88 2.07
CA SER A 66 3.62 -5.60 1.91
C SER A 66 2.90 -5.75 3.25
N TYR A 67 1.58 -5.53 3.25
CA TYR A 67 0.73 -5.78 4.42
C TYR A 67 -0.06 -7.08 4.30
N PHE A 68 -0.37 -7.49 3.07
CA PHE A 68 -1.26 -8.60 2.77
C PHE A 68 -0.69 -9.42 1.62
N VAL A 69 -0.74 -10.74 1.78
CA VAL A 69 -0.45 -11.70 0.71
C VAL A 69 -1.71 -12.51 0.47
N GLU A 70 -2.22 -12.43 -0.75
CA GLU A 70 -3.29 -13.30 -1.22
C GLU A 70 -2.69 -14.57 -1.80
N LEU A 71 -3.16 -15.71 -1.31
CA LEU A 71 -2.77 -17.02 -1.80
C LEU A 71 -3.73 -17.48 -2.89
N ASP A 72 -3.32 -18.44 -3.71
CA ASP A 72 -4.12 -19.00 -4.82
C ASP A 72 -5.48 -19.57 -4.37
N ASN A 73 -5.62 -19.90 -3.08
CA ASN A 73 -6.86 -20.37 -2.47
C ASN A 73 -7.82 -19.23 -2.04
N GLY A 74 -7.53 -17.97 -2.41
CA GLY A 74 -8.30 -16.79 -2.04
C GLY A 74 -8.16 -16.38 -0.57
N THR A 75 -7.25 -17.00 0.18
CA THR A 75 -6.99 -16.63 1.58
C THR A 75 -6.02 -15.46 1.62
N ILE A 76 -6.46 -14.36 2.24
CA ILE A 76 -5.63 -13.18 2.48
C ILE A 76 -4.93 -13.34 3.83
N ARG A 77 -3.59 -13.46 3.80
CA ARG A 77 -2.76 -13.48 5.01
C ARG A 77 -2.17 -12.11 5.25
N ARG A 78 -2.48 -11.54 6.42
CA ARG A 78 -1.82 -10.32 6.90
C ARG A 78 -0.44 -10.67 7.44
N LEU A 79 0.57 -9.92 7.04
CA LEU A 79 1.92 -10.05 7.59
C LEU A 79 1.96 -9.40 8.98
N LEU A 80 2.48 -10.13 9.97
CA LEU A 80 2.70 -9.64 11.33
C LEU A 80 4.20 -9.41 11.50
N SER A 81 4.59 -8.31 12.15
CA SER A 81 5.99 -7.96 12.45
C SER A 81 6.71 -9.01 13.32
N ASN A 82 5.98 -9.97 13.89
CA ASN A 82 6.52 -10.98 14.80
C ASN A 82 6.85 -12.27 14.05
N ASN A 83 7.98 -12.28 13.34
CA ASN A 83 8.67 -13.52 12.95
C ASN A 83 10.18 -13.36 13.14
N LEU A 84 10.58 -13.01 14.36
CA LEU A 84 11.92 -13.28 14.90
C LEU A 84 11.73 -13.85 16.31
N SER A 85 11.55 -15.18 16.38
CA SER A 85 11.92 -16.02 17.51
C SER A 85 12.45 -17.33 16.94
#